data_AF-A0A7S1P275-F1
#
_entry.id   AF-A0A7S1P275-F1
#
_cell.length_a   1.000
_cell.length_b   1.000
_cell.length_c   1.000
_cell.angle_alpha   90.00
_cell.angle_beta   90.00
_cell.angle_gamma   90.00
#
_symmetry.space_group_name_H-M   'P 1'
#
loop_
_entity.id
_entity.type
_entity.pdbx_description
1 polymer ?
#
loop_
_entity_poly.entity_id
_entity_poly.type
_entity_poly.pdbx_seq_one_letter_code
_entity_poly.pdbx_strand_id
1 'polypeptide(L)'
;RLGDVASDGANADVEKALAQLFISLGLMRYEVAEVLSFKPEFKSDAGSRRCQQLLTATDAAATLFGFPSADRSYRSEFTKNYRALFPNTQRNYRTDVLEAALDCFCSIVVNGDTHQFRRSVVTAGQELAGAWRKLMAALQTYANRGMKEPTLDKWRSILEADFTLLDQKW
;
A
#
# COMPACT_ATOMS: atom_id res chain seq x y z
N ARG A 1 -6.55 32.63 18.87
CA ARG A 1 -6.40 31.38 19.66
C ARG A 1 -7.29 30.22 19.17
N LEU A 2 -7.99 30.32 18.04
CA LEU A 2 -8.77 29.20 17.45
C LEU A 2 -7.99 28.40 16.38
N GLY A 3 -6.83 28.88 15.93
CA GLY A 3 -6.00 28.19 14.92
C GLY A 3 -5.14 27.06 15.47
N ASP A 4 -4.54 27.23 16.67
CA ASP A 4 -3.61 26.25 17.24
C ASP A 4 -4.26 24.92 17.61
N VAL A 5 -5.51 24.94 18.10
CA VAL A 5 -6.22 23.72 18.53
C VAL A 5 -6.57 22.80 17.35
N ALA A 6 -6.85 23.39 16.17
CA ALA A 6 -7.15 22.64 14.96
C ALA A 6 -5.91 22.02 14.33
N SER A 7 -4.76 22.73 14.36
CA SER A 7 -3.48 22.18 13.91
C SER A 7 -2.95 21.09 14.84
N ASP A 8 -3.15 21.24 16.16
CA ASP A 8 -2.72 20.24 17.14
C ASP A 8 -3.51 18.93 16.99
N GLY A 9 -4.83 19.01 16.74
CA GLY A 9 -5.66 17.83 16.48
C GLY A 9 -5.26 17.11 15.19
N ALA A 10 -5.01 17.85 14.10
CA ALA A 10 -4.58 17.27 12.83
C ALA A 10 -3.20 16.59 12.94
N ASN A 11 -2.27 17.19 13.67
CA ASN A 11 -0.96 16.59 13.90
C ASN A 11 -1.06 15.29 14.71
N ALA A 12 -1.90 15.26 15.75
CA ALA A 12 -2.14 14.06 16.54
C ALA A 12 -2.73 12.90 15.70
N ASP A 13 -3.61 13.20 14.75
CA ASP A 13 -4.15 12.19 13.82
C ASP A 13 -3.08 11.63 12.89
N VAL A 14 -2.18 12.49 12.37
CA VAL A 14 -1.04 12.07 11.54
C VAL A 14 -0.09 11.17 12.34
N GLU A 15 0.26 11.55 13.57
CA GLU A 15 1.11 10.76 14.46
C GLU A 15 0.50 9.39 14.74
N LYS A 16 -0.81 9.34 15.03
CA LYS A 16 -1.53 8.09 15.25
C LYS A 16 -1.54 7.19 14.02
N ALA A 17 -1.73 7.75 12.83
CA ALA A 17 -1.72 6.99 11.58
C ALA A 17 -0.32 6.43 11.27
N LEU A 18 0.73 7.22 11.53
CA LEU A 18 2.11 6.78 11.39
C LEU A 18 2.45 5.67 12.40
N ALA A 19 2.02 5.81 13.65
CA ALA A 19 2.18 4.76 14.66
C ALA A 19 1.47 3.47 14.22
N GLN A 20 0.23 3.57 13.72
CA GLN A 20 -0.51 2.43 13.22
C GLN A 20 0.17 1.77 12.00
N LEU A 21 0.77 2.56 11.10
CA LEU A 21 1.56 2.06 9.98
C LEU A 21 2.73 1.21 10.46
N PHE A 22 3.53 1.70 11.42
CA PHE A 22 4.68 0.95 11.95
C PHE A 22 4.26 -0.27 12.80
N ILE A 23 3.16 -0.18 13.54
CA ILE A 23 2.57 -1.34 14.23
C ILE A 23 2.19 -2.41 13.21
N SER A 24 1.46 -2.04 12.16
CA SER A 24 1.05 -2.97 11.10
C SER A 24 2.26 -3.55 10.36
N LEU A 25 3.32 -2.75 10.13
CA LEU A 25 4.58 -3.21 9.56
C LEU A 25 5.25 -4.28 10.43
N GLY A 26 5.30 -4.07 11.76
CA GLY A 26 5.91 -5.02 12.71
C GLY A 26 5.14 -6.35 12.83
N LEU A 27 3.85 -6.34 12.49
CA LEU A 27 3.02 -7.55 12.44
C LEU A 27 3.24 -8.37 11.17
N MET A 28 3.84 -7.80 10.12
CA MET A 28 4.03 -8.49 8.85
C MET A 28 4.86 -9.76 9.01
N ARG A 29 4.48 -10.77 8.22
CA ARG A 29 5.24 -11.99 8.00
C ARG A 29 5.45 -12.13 6.51
N TYR A 30 6.66 -12.48 6.12
CA TYR A 30 7.07 -12.57 4.73
C TYR A 30 7.31 -14.02 4.35
N GLU A 31 7.12 -14.35 3.08
CA GLU A 31 7.51 -15.65 2.56
C GLU A 31 9.04 -15.82 2.63
N VAL A 32 9.48 -16.98 3.11
CA VAL A 32 10.89 -17.26 3.46
C VAL A 32 11.79 -17.36 2.22
N ALA A 33 11.21 -17.50 1.03
CA ALA A 33 11.94 -17.81 -0.19
C ALA A 33 13.00 -16.74 -0.56
N GLU A 34 12.75 -15.46 -0.26
CA GLU A 34 13.71 -14.38 -0.51
C GLU A 34 13.51 -13.21 0.49
N VAL A 35 14.51 -12.95 1.35
CA VAL A 35 14.46 -11.94 2.42
C VAL A 35 14.18 -10.51 1.90
N LEU A 36 14.57 -10.20 0.66
CA LEU A 36 14.38 -8.89 0.03
C LEU A 36 13.14 -8.79 -0.86
N SER A 37 12.35 -9.88 -0.97
CA SER A 37 11.13 -9.86 -1.79
C SER A 37 10.04 -8.98 -1.19
N PHE A 38 10.08 -8.74 0.13
CA PHE A 38 9.00 -8.14 0.90
C PHE A 38 7.63 -8.72 0.56
N LYS A 39 7.60 -9.99 0.13
CA LYS A 39 6.37 -10.68 -0.24
C LYS A 39 5.64 -11.13 1.02
N PRO A 40 4.46 -10.58 1.32
CA PRO A 40 3.66 -11.02 2.46
C PRO A 40 3.33 -12.51 2.35
N GLU A 41 3.17 -13.16 3.50
CA GLU A 41 2.56 -14.48 3.57
C GLU A 41 1.05 -14.34 3.25
N PHE A 42 0.63 -14.66 2.03
CA PHE A 42 -0.78 -14.52 1.62
C PHE A 42 -1.63 -15.76 1.89
N LYS A 43 -1.01 -16.93 2.06
CA LYS A 43 -1.71 -18.23 2.05
C LYS A 43 -2.54 -18.52 3.31
N SER A 44 -2.23 -17.91 4.46
CA SER A 44 -3.11 -17.97 5.62
C SER A 44 -4.02 -16.74 5.70
N ASP A 45 -5.21 -16.95 6.26
CA ASP A 45 -6.12 -15.86 6.61
C ASP A 45 -5.44 -14.81 7.52
N ALA A 46 -4.55 -15.26 8.41
CA ALA A 46 -3.84 -14.36 9.31
C ALA A 46 -2.84 -13.48 8.56
N GLY A 47 -2.07 -14.07 7.63
CA GLY A 47 -1.13 -13.34 6.78
C GLY A 47 -1.82 -12.35 5.85
N SER A 48 -2.89 -12.78 5.16
CA SER A 48 -3.71 -11.92 4.31
C SER A 48 -4.33 -10.74 5.07
N ARG A 49 -4.86 -10.99 6.29
CA ARG A 49 -5.38 -9.91 7.16
C ARG A 49 -4.32 -8.91 7.59
N ARG A 50 -3.11 -9.37 7.93
CA ARG A 50 -1.99 -8.46 8.30
C ARG A 50 -1.58 -7.59 7.12
N CYS A 51 -1.49 -8.17 5.92
CA CYS A 51 -1.21 -7.41 4.71
C CYS A 51 -2.29 -6.35 4.46
N GLN A 52 -3.57 -6.72 4.56
CA GLN A 52 -4.66 -5.76 4.41
C GLN A 52 -4.59 -4.65 5.48
N GLN A 53 -4.24 -4.97 6.73
CA GLN A 53 -4.04 -3.97 7.78
C GLN A 53 -2.93 -2.99 7.43
N LEU A 54 -1.79 -3.46 6.90
CA LEU A 54 -0.71 -2.59 6.47
C LEU A 54 -1.11 -1.70 5.28
N LEU A 55 -1.83 -2.25 4.30
CA LEU A 55 -2.35 -1.49 3.18
C LEU A 55 -3.33 -0.40 3.63
N THR A 56 -4.24 -0.72 4.55
CA THR A 56 -5.17 0.26 5.14
C THR A 56 -4.43 1.35 5.92
N ALA A 57 -3.40 0.98 6.70
CA ALA A 57 -2.59 1.95 7.43
C ALA A 57 -1.76 2.84 6.48
N THR A 58 -1.30 2.28 5.36
CA THR A 58 -0.61 3.04 4.29
C THR A 58 -1.56 4.07 3.67
N ASP A 59 -2.79 3.69 3.32
CA ASP A 59 -3.78 4.65 2.80
C ASP A 59 -4.14 5.74 3.81
N ALA A 60 -4.36 5.36 5.08
CA ALA A 60 -4.66 6.32 6.15
C ALA A 60 -3.52 7.33 6.36
N ALA A 61 -2.28 6.86 6.43
CA ALA A 61 -1.11 7.73 6.54
C ALA A 61 -0.99 8.65 5.32
N ALA A 62 -1.13 8.11 4.10
CA ALA A 62 -1.06 8.92 2.88
C ALA A 62 -2.10 10.04 2.84
N THR A 63 -3.32 9.71 3.26
CA THR A 63 -4.45 10.64 3.32
C THR A 63 -4.21 11.75 4.34
N LEU A 64 -3.76 11.40 5.55
CA LEU A 64 -3.53 12.36 6.62
C LEU A 64 -2.30 13.24 6.37
N PHE A 65 -1.24 12.71 5.75
CA PHE A 65 -0.11 13.52 5.30
C PHE A 65 -0.45 14.45 4.13
N GLY A 66 -1.57 14.21 3.44
CA GLY A 66 -1.97 14.94 2.25
C GLY A 66 -1.16 14.56 1.00
N PHE A 67 -0.64 13.33 0.93
CA PHE A 67 0.10 12.88 -0.25
C PHE A 67 -0.82 12.82 -1.47
N PRO A 68 -0.31 13.14 -2.67
CA PRO A 68 -1.07 13.04 -3.91
C PRO A 68 -1.74 11.67 -4.07
N SER A 69 -2.97 11.68 -4.57
CA SER A 69 -3.67 10.47 -4.98
C SER A 69 -3.65 10.40 -6.52
N ALA A 70 -3.27 9.25 -7.06
CA ALA A 70 -3.32 8.99 -8.49
C ALA A 70 -4.77 8.90 -8.98
N ASP A 71 -4.97 9.21 -10.27
CA ASP A 71 -6.29 9.15 -10.88
C ASP A 71 -6.86 7.72 -10.87
N ARG A 72 -8.16 7.62 -10.60
CA ARG A 72 -8.91 6.35 -10.49
C ARG A 72 -10.01 6.24 -11.54
N SER A 73 -10.04 7.13 -12.53
CA SER A 73 -11.04 7.13 -13.60
C SER A 73 -11.11 5.80 -14.36
N TYR A 74 -9.98 5.10 -14.53
CA TYR A 74 -9.90 3.77 -15.16
C TYR A 74 -10.80 2.72 -14.50
N ARG A 75 -11.12 2.86 -13.20
CA ARG A 75 -12.00 1.92 -12.49
C ARG A 75 -13.44 1.97 -13.01
N SER A 76 -13.84 3.05 -13.68
CA SER A 76 -15.16 3.14 -14.33
C SER A 76 -15.33 2.12 -15.46
N GLU A 77 -14.23 1.63 -16.05
CA GLU A 77 -14.22 0.63 -17.12
C GLU A 77 -14.38 -0.80 -16.59
N PHE A 78 -14.28 -1.01 -15.28
CA PHE A 78 -14.45 -2.33 -14.68
C PHE A 78 -15.89 -2.85 -14.82
N THR A 79 -16.03 -4.17 -14.89
CA THR A 79 -17.36 -4.80 -14.84
C THR A 79 -18.05 -4.45 -13.51
N LYS A 80 -19.38 -4.54 -13.47
CA LYS A 80 -20.17 -4.17 -12.27
C LYS A 80 -19.67 -4.85 -10.98
N ASN A 81 -19.28 -6.12 -11.07
CA ASN A 81 -18.81 -6.88 -9.92
C ASN A 81 -17.46 -6.37 -9.41
N TYR A 82 -16.52 -6.03 -10.30
CA TYR A 82 -15.24 -5.46 -9.91
C TYR A 82 -15.36 -4.01 -9.43
N ARG A 83 -16.27 -3.21 -10.01
CA ARG A 83 -16.56 -1.85 -9.50
C ARG A 83 -17.08 -1.85 -8.06
N ALA A 84 -17.85 -2.86 -7.65
CA ALA A 84 -18.34 -2.97 -6.28
C ALA A 84 -17.20 -3.11 -5.24
N LEU A 85 -16.01 -3.54 -5.67
CA LEU A 85 -14.82 -3.62 -4.82
C LEU A 85 -14.16 -2.25 -4.58
N PHE A 86 -14.54 -1.23 -5.35
CA PHE A 86 -14.01 0.13 -5.29
C PHE A 86 -15.16 1.14 -5.18
N PRO A 87 -15.77 1.29 -3.98
CA PRO A 87 -17.01 2.05 -3.81
C PRO A 87 -16.87 3.57 -4.00
N ASN A 88 -15.63 4.08 -4.06
CA ASN A 88 -15.31 5.49 -4.22
C ASN A 88 -13.98 5.66 -4.96
N THR A 89 -13.55 6.91 -5.14
CA THR A 89 -12.30 7.28 -5.81
C THR A 89 -11.06 7.24 -4.91
N GLN A 90 -11.19 6.76 -3.66
CA GLN A 90 -10.05 6.61 -2.74
C GLN A 90 -9.13 5.46 -3.19
N ARG A 91 -7.94 5.38 -2.61
CA ARG A 91 -6.90 4.41 -3.00
C ARG A 91 -7.41 2.98 -2.90
N ASN A 92 -8.08 2.62 -1.80
CA ASN A 92 -8.73 1.31 -1.60
C ASN A 92 -7.79 0.16 -1.99
N TYR A 93 -6.58 0.17 -1.43
CA TYR A 93 -5.60 -0.88 -1.67
C TYR A 93 -6.13 -2.24 -1.22
N ARG A 94 -5.92 -3.25 -2.07
CA ARG A 94 -6.38 -4.62 -1.89
C ARG A 94 -5.24 -5.63 -1.90
N THR A 95 -5.32 -6.59 -0.99
CA THR A 95 -4.34 -7.68 -0.88
C THR A 95 -4.26 -8.55 -2.15
N ASP A 96 -5.38 -8.82 -2.82
CA ASP A 96 -5.43 -9.68 -4.01
C ASP A 96 -4.69 -9.07 -5.22
N VAL A 97 -4.80 -7.76 -5.44
CA VAL A 97 -4.05 -7.04 -6.46
C VAL A 97 -2.55 -7.08 -6.17
N LEU A 98 -2.15 -6.90 -4.91
CA LEU A 98 -0.75 -6.96 -4.51
C LEU A 98 -0.18 -8.39 -4.63
N GLU A 99 -0.93 -9.41 -4.21
CA GLU A 99 -0.53 -10.81 -4.37
C GLU A 99 -0.29 -11.14 -5.84
N ALA A 100 -1.23 -10.78 -6.73
CA ALA A 100 -1.10 -11.03 -8.16
C ALA A 100 0.12 -10.33 -8.79
N ALA A 101 0.41 -9.10 -8.35
CA ALA A 101 1.58 -8.35 -8.78
C ALA A 101 2.90 -9.01 -8.33
N LEU A 102 2.98 -9.44 -7.07
CA LEU A 102 4.18 -10.06 -6.49
C LEU A 102 4.42 -11.49 -7.00
N ASP A 103 3.36 -12.26 -7.26
CA ASP A 103 3.45 -13.58 -7.90
C ASP A 103 3.70 -13.51 -9.41
N CYS A 104 3.74 -12.30 -9.99
CA CYS A 104 3.93 -12.07 -11.42
C CYS A 104 2.94 -12.88 -12.28
N PHE A 105 1.68 -12.95 -11.87
CA PHE A 105 0.67 -13.69 -12.63
C PHE A 105 0.59 -13.16 -14.07
N CYS A 106 0.75 -14.07 -15.03
CA CYS A 106 0.61 -13.78 -16.45
C CYS A 106 -0.73 -14.27 -17.02
N SER A 107 -1.52 -15.01 -16.23
CA SER A 107 -2.82 -15.54 -16.64
C SER A 107 -3.75 -15.74 -15.46
N ILE A 108 -5.05 -15.88 -15.75
CA ILE A 108 -6.08 -16.27 -14.80
C ILE A 108 -6.92 -17.41 -15.39
N VAL A 109 -7.38 -18.33 -14.54
CA VAL A 109 -8.31 -19.38 -14.94
C VAL A 109 -9.73 -18.97 -14.55
N VAL A 110 -10.62 -18.86 -15.53
CA VAL A 110 -12.04 -18.51 -15.32
C VAL A 110 -12.89 -19.61 -15.92
N ASN A 111 -13.71 -20.27 -15.10
CA ASN A 111 -14.58 -21.38 -15.53
C ASN A 111 -13.85 -22.54 -16.26
N GLY A 112 -12.57 -22.75 -15.95
CA GLY A 112 -11.72 -23.78 -16.59
C GLY A 112 -10.90 -23.28 -17.77
N ASP A 113 -11.18 -22.08 -18.28
CA ASP A 113 -10.43 -21.47 -19.39
C ASP A 113 -9.30 -20.58 -18.88
N THR A 114 -8.11 -20.72 -19.48
CA THR A 114 -6.96 -19.88 -19.16
C THR A 114 -6.95 -18.63 -20.04
N HIS A 115 -7.05 -17.47 -19.40
CA HIS A 115 -6.95 -16.16 -20.04
C HIS A 115 -5.58 -15.55 -19.76
N GLN A 116 -4.79 -15.36 -20.82
CA GLN A 116 -3.50 -14.67 -20.72
C GLN A 116 -3.70 -13.17 -20.58
N PHE A 117 -2.92 -12.54 -19.70
CA PHE A 117 -2.91 -11.10 -19.57
C PHE A 117 -2.12 -10.46 -20.71
N ARG A 118 -2.54 -9.24 -21.08
CA ARG A 118 -1.77 -8.42 -22.02
C ARG A 118 -0.41 -8.10 -21.40
N ARG A 119 0.63 -7.96 -22.23
CA ARG A 119 1.97 -7.58 -21.78
C ARG A 119 1.97 -6.32 -20.90
N SER A 120 1.16 -5.32 -21.26
CA SER A 120 1.02 -4.09 -20.47
C SER A 120 0.51 -4.32 -19.04
N VAL A 121 -0.38 -5.29 -18.83
CA VAL A 121 -0.89 -5.65 -17.48
C VAL A 121 0.21 -6.33 -16.67
N VAL A 122 0.96 -7.24 -17.29
CA VAL A 122 2.11 -7.90 -16.64
C VAL A 122 3.18 -6.87 -16.25
N THR A 123 3.50 -5.93 -17.15
CA THR A 123 4.43 -4.83 -16.85
C THR A 123 3.92 -3.94 -15.71
N ALA A 124 2.64 -3.57 -15.70
CA ALA A 124 2.06 -2.79 -14.60
C ALA A 124 2.16 -3.54 -13.25
N GLY A 125 1.92 -4.86 -13.23
CA GLY A 125 2.11 -5.68 -12.04
C GLY A 125 3.57 -5.69 -11.55
N GLN A 126 4.54 -5.79 -12.45
CA GLN A 126 5.97 -5.72 -12.10
C GLN A 126 6.36 -4.35 -11.54
N GLU A 127 5.84 -3.26 -12.11
CA GLU A 127 6.06 -1.91 -11.61
C GLU A 127 5.45 -1.71 -10.21
N LEU A 128 4.24 -2.23 -9.98
CA LEU A 128 3.61 -2.23 -8.65
C LEU A 128 4.44 -3.02 -7.63
N ALA A 129 4.89 -4.23 -7.99
CA ALA A 129 5.75 -5.03 -7.14
C ALA A 129 7.09 -4.33 -6.82
N GLY A 130 7.63 -3.57 -7.77
CA GLY A 130 8.80 -2.72 -7.56
C GLY A 130 8.55 -1.57 -6.58
N ALA A 131 7.45 -0.83 -6.76
CA ALA A 131 7.06 0.28 -5.89
C ALA A 131 6.78 -0.20 -4.45
N TRP A 132 6.08 -1.33 -4.30
CA TRP A 132 5.86 -1.99 -3.01
C TRP A 132 7.17 -2.31 -2.29
N ARG A 133 8.10 -3.00 -2.97
CA ARG A 133 9.40 -3.36 -2.37
C ARG A 133 10.19 -2.14 -1.95
N LYS A 134 10.16 -1.06 -2.75
CA LYS A 134 10.83 0.20 -2.43
C LYS A 134 10.26 0.82 -1.15
N LEU A 135 8.93 0.93 -1.05
CA LEU A 135 8.27 1.44 0.14
C LEU A 135 8.58 0.58 1.38
N MET A 136 8.49 -0.74 1.27
CA MET A 136 8.76 -1.65 2.38
C MET A 136 10.21 -1.55 2.87
N ALA A 137 11.18 -1.47 1.95
CA ALA A 137 12.58 -1.27 2.29
C ALA A 137 12.82 0.04 3.03
N ALA A 138 12.18 1.14 2.58
CA ALA A 138 12.24 2.43 3.25
C ALA A 138 11.67 2.34 4.66
N LEU A 139 10.44 1.85 4.82
CA LEU A 139 9.77 1.72 6.12
C LEU A 139 10.55 0.83 7.10
N GLN A 140 11.08 -0.32 6.66
CA GLN A 140 11.89 -1.17 7.52
C GLN A 140 13.22 -0.54 7.91
N THR A 141 13.87 0.18 6.98
CA THR A 141 15.08 0.94 7.29
C THR A 141 14.82 1.93 8.43
N TYR A 142 13.66 2.58 8.44
CA TYR A 142 13.30 3.51 9.51
C TYR A 142 12.92 2.82 10.81
N ALA A 143 12.14 1.74 10.75
CA ALA A 143 11.81 0.93 11.92
C ALA A 143 13.06 0.40 12.63
N ASN A 144 14.09 -0.01 11.87
CA ASN A 144 15.32 -0.58 12.42
C ASN A 144 16.30 0.46 12.96
N ARG A 145 16.23 1.73 12.49
CA ARG A 145 17.18 2.78 12.87
C ARG A 145 16.89 3.42 14.24
N GLY A 146 15.78 3.07 14.89
CA GLY A 146 15.44 3.58 16.22
C GLY A 146 15.54 5.12 16.30
N MET A 147 15.12 5.81 15.24
CA MET A 147 15.28 7.26 15.16
C MET A 147 14.58 7.91 16.36
N LYS A 148 15.25 8.89 17.00
CA LYS A 148 14.55 9.86 17.86
C LYS A 148 13.45 10.48 17.01
N GLU A 149 12.21 10.42 17.49
CA GLU A 149 10.98 10.73 16.76
C GLU A 149 11.18 11.93 15.81
N PRO A 150 11.29 11.70 14.49
CA PRO A 150 11.39 12.79 13.53
C PRO A 150 10.16 13.67 13.61
N THR A 151 10.32 14.97 13.34
CA THR A 151 9.16 15.86 13.18
C THR A 151 8.26 15.39 12.04
N LEU A 152 6.98 15.75 12.08
CA LEU A 152 6.03 15.38 11.04
C LEU A 152 6.46 15.86 9.64
N ASP A 153 7.07 17.04 9.53
CA ASP A 153 7.61 17.53 8.26
C ASP A 153 8.77 16.67 7.75
N LYS A 154 9.60 16.14 8.65
CA LYS A 154 10.68 15.24 8.26
C LYS A 154 10.11 13.91 7.78
N TRP A 155 9.08 13.38 8.43
CA TRP A 155 8.37 12.19 7.95
C TRP A 155 7.71 12.40 6.59
N ARG A 156 7.04 13.54 6.39
CA ARG A 156 6.44 13.91 5.11
C ARG A 156 7.48 13.86 3.98
N SER A 157 8.59 14.58 4.16
CA SER A 157 9.69 14.63 3.17
C SER A 157 10.31 13.27 2.86
N ILE A 158 10.31 12.36 3.82
CA ILE A 158 10.87 11.02 3.66
C ILE A 158 9.92 10.09 2.90
N LEU A 159 8.64 10.13 3.22
CA LEU A 159 7.67 9.13 2.79
C LEU A 159 6.95 9.49 1.49
N GLU A 160 6.79 10.79 1.20
CA GLU A 160 5.95 11.27 0.10
C GLU A 160 6.25 10.61 -1.24
N ALA A 161 7.52 10.51 -1.61
CA ALA A 161 7.93 9.98 -2.91
C ALA A 161 7.57 8.49 -3.07
N ASP A 162 7.79 7.67 -2.04
CA ASP A 162 7.56 6.23 -2.10
C ASP A 162 6.07 5.88 -1.98
N PHE A 163 5.32 6.64 -1.18
CA PHE A 163 3.86 6.53 -1.10
C PHE A 163 3.19 6.92 -2.42
N THR A 164 3.60 8.06 -3.00
CA THR A 164 3.08 8.54 -4.28
C THR A 164 3.41 7.56 -5.39
N LEU A 165 4.62 7.00 -5.40
CA LEU A 165 5.01 5.99 -6.39
C LEU A 165 4.18 4.72 -6.26
N LEU A 166 3.97 4.20 -5.04
CA LEU A 166 3.11 3.04 -4.83
C LEU A 166 1.71 3.30 -5.38
N ASP A 167 1.14 4.46 -5.05
CA ASP A 167 -0.22 4.82 -5.46
C ASP A 167 -0.37 5.00 -6.98
N GLN A 168 0.64 5.58 -7.64
CA GLN A 168 0.68 5.72 -9.11
C GLN A 168 0.76 4.38 -9.83
N LYS A 169 1.36 3.36 -9.21
CA LYS A 169 1.47 2.01 -9.77
C LYS A 169 0.31 1.09 -9.38
N TRP A 170 -0.67 1.60 -8.65
CA TRP A 170 -1.86 0.88 -8.20
C TRP A 170 -3.07 1.05 -9.12
#